data_AF-A0A2V5LHE2-F1
#
_entry.id   AF-A0A2V5LHE2-F1
#
_cell.length_a   1.000
_cell.length_b   1.000
_cell.length_c   1.000
_cell.angle_alpha   90.00
_cell.angle_beta   90.00
_cell.angle_gamma   90.00
#
_symmetry.space_group_name_H-M   'P 1'
#
loop_
_entity.id
_entity.type
_entity.pdbx_description
1 polymer ?
#
loop_
_entity_poly.entity_id
_entity_poly.type
_entity_poly.pdbx_seq_one_letter_code
_entity_poly.pdbx_strand_id
1 'polypeptide(L)'
;MISYATRRSVGSDILLARHGNAISSMRLDRRHGQVVAVLADGTFDFAPNLIDSALEMPGRIDDDAKLIAVVAAATVGVAAAMTAVVGVLFSLSSPEQLSNFAAAMGSYTSAM
;
A
#
# COMPACT_ATOMS: atom_id res chain seq x y z
N MET A 1 7.97 -9.27 -3.05
CA MET A 1 7.37 -7.95 -2.77
C MET A 1 7.43 -7.14 -4.06
N ILE A 2 6.31 -7.06 -4.80
CA ILE A 2 6.26 -6.30 -6.05
C ILE A 2 6.03 -4.83 -5.66
N SER A 3 7.07 -4.01 -5.80
CA SER A 3 6.98 -2.58 -5.52
C SER A 3 6.14 -1.92 -6.62
N TYR A 4 4.89 -1.60 -6.32
CA TYR A 4 4.07 -0.72 -7.15
C TYR A 4 4.53 0.72 -6.92
N ALA A 5 5.70 1.06 -7.45
CA ALA A 5 6.12 2.46 -7.52
C ALA A 5 5.18 3.17 -8.49
N THR A 6 4.26 3.98 -7.96
CA THR A 6 3.40 4.87 -8.75
C THR A 6 4.30 5.89 -9.45
N ARG A 7 4.67 5.58 -10.69
CA ARG A 7 5.50 6.43 -11.55
C ARG A 7 4.69 7.65 -11.96
N ARG A 8 4.78 8.73 -11.19
CA ARG A 8 4.16 10.01 -11.56
C ARG A 8 4.98 10.66 -12.68
N SER A 9 4.38 10.86 -13.84
CA SER A 9 5.01 11.55 -14.97
C SER A 9 5.04 13.06 -14.73
N VAL A 10 6.22 13.64 -14.52
CA VAL A 10 6.36 15.06 -14.13
C VAL A 10 7.16 15.92 -15.12
N GLY A 11 7.76 15.31 -16.15
CA GLY A 11 8.70 16.02 -17.02
C GLY A 11 8.06 17.17 -17.79
N SER A 12 6.81 17.01 -18.21
CA SER A 12 6.04 18.06 -18.87
C SER A 12 5.80 19.26 -17.94
N ASP A 13 5.37 19.01 -16.71
CA ASP A 13 5.07 20.07 -15.73
C ASP A 13 6.33 20.86 -15.36
N ILE A 14 7.46 20.16 -15.22
CA ILE A 14 8.76 20.79 -14.96
C ILE A 14 9.13 21.73 -16.12
N LEU A 15 8.98 21.29 -17.37
CA LEU A 15 9.33 22.10 -18.53
C LEU A 15 8.37 23.27 -18.72
N LEU A 16 7.07 23.05 -18.50
CA LEU A 16 6.07 24.12 -18.48
C LEU A 16 6.37 25.16 -17.40
N ALA A 17 6.80 24.75 -16.21
CA ALA A 17 7.18 25.67 -15.15
C ALA A 17 8.44 26.47 -15.49
N ARG A 18 9.40 25.86 -16.22
CA ARG A 18 10.64 26.54 -16.65
C ARG A 18 10.42 27.54 -17.79
N HIS A 19 9.66 27.15 -18.81
CA HIS A 19 9.62 27.88 -20.10
C HIS A 19 8.23 28.37 -20.48
N GLY A 20 7.16 27.75 -19.96
CA GLY A 20 5.78 28.12 -20.24
C GLY A 20 5.49 28.24 -21.74
N ASN A 21 5.08 29.43 -22.16
CA ASN A 21 4.72 29.72 -23.55
C ASN A 21 5.91 29.80 -24.51
N ALA A 22 7.15 29.76 -24.02
CA ALA A 22 8.33 29.71 -24.89
C ALA A 22 8.51 28.33 -25.55
N ILE A 23 7.72 27.33 -25.17
CA ILE A 23 7.81 25.97 -25.72
C ILE A 23 7.01 25.87 -27.02
N SER A 24 7.67 25.44 -28.09
CA SER A 24 7.04 25.16 -29.39
C SER A 24 6.50 23.73 -29.49
N SER A 25 7.22 22.76 -28.92
CA SER A 25 6.79 21.35 -28.89
C SER A 25 7.46 20.58 -27.76
N MET A 26 6.85 19.46 -27.35
CA MET A 26 7.44 18.52 -26.40
C MET A 26 7.35 17.09 -26.90
N ARG A 27 8.33 16.26 -26.52
CA ARG A 27 8.31 14.81 -26.78
C ARG A 27 8.86 14.02 -25.60
N LEU A 28 8.36 12.80 -25.42
CA LEU A 28 8.92 11.85 -24.47
C LEU A 28 10.09 11.08 -25.10
N ASP A 29 11.28 11.25 -24.55
CA ASP A 29 12.43 10.39 -24.80
C ASP A 29 12.40 9.19 -23.84
N ARG A 30 11.82 8.09 -24.32
CA ARG A 30 11.68 6.84 -23.55
C ARG A 30 13.02 6.18 -23.25
N ARG A 31 14.06 6.42 -24.05
CA ARG A 31 15.39 5.81 -23.84
C ARG A 31 16.04 6.35 -22.56
N HIS A 32 15.88 7.65 -22.32
CA HIS A 32 16.45 8.32 -21.15
C HIS A 32 15.41 8.65 -20.07
N GLY A 33 14.14 8.30 -20.28
CA GLY A 33 13.08 8.52 -19.30
C GLY A 33 12.77 10.00 -19.04
N GLN A 34 12.95 10.86 -20.05
CA GLN A 34 12.88 12.30 -19.92
C GLN A 34 11.94 12.91 -20.96
N VAL A 35 11.40 14.08 -20.66
CA VAL A 35 10.69 14.92 -21.64
C VAL A 35 11.69 15.90 -22.23
N VAL A 36 11.61 16.11 -23.54
CA VAL A 36 12.40 17.08 -24.29
C VAL A 36 11.46 18.17 -24.78
N ALA A 37 11.76 19.42 -24.46
CA ALA A 37 11.11 20.59 -25.04
C ALA A 37 11.96 21.19 -26.16
N VAL A 38 11.30 21.61 -27.24
CA VAL A 38 11.87 22.50 -28.25
C VAL A 38 11.31 23.89 -27.99
N LEU A 39 12.18 24.88 -27.85
CA LEU A 39 11.79 26.26 -27.58
C LEU A 39 11.52 27.02 -28.90
N ALA A 40 10.89 28.19 -28.79
CA ALA A 40 10.56 29.04 -29.92
C ALA A 40 11.81 29.57 -30.67
N ASP A 41 12.95 29.65 -29.99
CA ASP A 41 14.25 30.02 -30.56
C ASP A 41 14.99 28.83 -31.20
N GLY A 42 14.39 27.63 -31.19
CA GLY A 42 14.97 26.41 -31.73
C GLY A 42 15.93 25.67 -30.80
N THR A 43 16.15 26.18 -29.58
CA THR A 43 16.95 25.48 -28.56
C THR A 43 16.15 24.36 -27.89
N PHE A 44 16.84 23.53 -27.10
CA PHE A 44 16.25 22.38 -26.43
C PHE A 44 16.50 22.44 -24.92
N ASP A 45 15.50 22.01 -24.15
CA ASP A 45 15.64 21.72 -22.71
C ASP A 45 15.04 20.34 -22.38
N PHE A 46 15.45 19.77 -21.26
CA PHE A 46 15.14 18.41 -20.84
C PHE A 46 14.70 18.37 -19.37
N ALA A 47 13.79 17.45 -19.05
CA ALA A 47 13.40 17.18 -17.68
C ALA A 47 13.15 15.69 -17.44
N PRO A 48 13.60 15.12 -16.31
CA PRO A 48 13.28 13.74 -15.95
C PRO A 48 11.78 13.57 -15.82
N ASN A 49 11.24 12.51 -16.43
CA ASN A 49 9.81 12.25 -16.41
C ASN A 49 9.37 11.41 -15.20
N LEU A 50 10.30 10.99 -14.34
CA LEU A 50 10.00 10.15 -13.18
C LEU A 50 10.64 10.76 -11.95
N ILE A 51 9.86 10.82 -10.86
CA ILE A 51 10.40 11.06 -9.53
C ILE A 51 11.04 9.75 -9.05
N ASP A 52 12.25 9.82 -8.53
CA ASP A 52 12.91 8.67 -7.91
C ASP A 52 12.03 8.13 -6.76
N SER A 53 11.70 6.84 -6.81
CA SER A 53 10.93 6.16 -5.76
C SER A 53 11.67 6.09 -4.41
N ALA A 54 13.00 6.22 -4.44
CA ALA A 54 13.82 6.28 -3.24
C ALA A 54 13.91 7.69 -2.64
N LEU A 55 13.34 8.70 -3.31
CA LEU A 55 13.35 10.06 -2.79
C LEU A 55 12.53 10.15 -1.51
N GLU A 56 13.17 10.57 -0.41
CA GLU A 56 12.48 10.89 0.84
C GLU A 56 11.61 12.14 0.61
N MET A 57 10.31 11.94 0.48
CA MET A 57 9.37 13.05 0.41
C MET A 57 8.93 13.43 1.83
N PRO A 58 8.89 14.74 2.17
CA PRO A 58 8.35 15.17 3.46
C PRO A 58 6.89 14.71 3.58
N GLY A 59 6.56 14.03 4.68
CA GLY A 59 5.25 13.41 4.88
C GLY A 59 5.07 12.04 4.22
N ARG A 60 6.12 11.45 3.63
CA ARG A 60 6.13 10.03 3.27
C ARG A 60 6.25 9.22 4.55
N ILE A 61 5.09 8.88 5.10
CA ILE A 61 4.99 8.12 6.32
C ILE A 61 5.21 6.64 5.96
N ASP A 62 6.43 6.14 6.22
CA ASP A 62 6.72 4.70 6.20
C ASP A 62 5.97 3.93 7.32
N ASP A 63 5.21 4.64 8.17
CA ASP A 63 4.42 4.04 9.25
C ASP A 63 3.25 3.21 8.76
N ASP A 64 2.84 3.26 7.49
CA ASP A 64 1.81 2.34 6.96
C ASP A 64 2.26 0.89 7.10
N ALA A 65 3.53 0.59 6.79
CA ALA A 65 4.07 -0.76 6.94
C ALA A 65 4.14 -1.17 8.41
N LYS A 66 4.49 -0.25 9.31
CA LYS A 66 4.51 -0.50 10.76
C LYS A 66 3.10 -0.67 11.32
N LEU A 67 2.14 0.13 10.89
CA LEU A 67 0.74 0.06 11.29
C LEU A 67 0.14 -1.27 10.83
N ILE A 68 0.37 -1.66 9.58
CA ILE A 68 -0.04 -2.97 9.05
C ILE A 68 0.59 -4.08 9.88
N ALA A 69 1.90 -4.00 10.18
CA ALA A 69 2.59 -5.00 10.99
C ALA A 69 2.02 -5.08 12.42
N VAL A 70 1.73 -3.95 13.05
CA VAL A 70 1.14 -3.87 14.40
C VAL A 70 -0.27 -4.44 14.42
N VAL A 71 -1.12 -4.08 13.45
CA VAL A 71 -2.49 -4.59 13.33
C VAL A 71 -2.48 -6.09 13.03
N ALA A 72 -1.59 -6.56 12.16
CA ALA A 72 -1.42 -7.99 11.88
C ALA A 72 -0.94 -8.75 13.13
N ALA A 73 0.04 -8.21 13.86
CA ALA A 73 0.52 -8.82 15.09
C ALA A 73 -0.57 -8.87 16.17
N ALA A 74 -1.35 -7.80 16.32
CA ALA A 74 -2.46 -7.75 17.27
C ALA A 74 -3.55 -8.76 16.93
N THR A 75 -3.95 -8.86 15.66
CA THR A 75 -4.97 -9.83 15.22
C THR A 75 -4.52 -11.28 15.42
N VAL A 76 -3.27 -11.61 15.03
CA VAL A 76 -2.69 -12.94 15.28
C VAL A 76 -2.55 -13.21 16.78
N GLY A 77 -2.12 -12.23 17.57
CA GLY A 77 -1.99 -12.35 19.02
C GLY A 77 -3.31 -12.66 19.71
N VAL A 78 -4.38 -11.95 19.34
CA VAL A 78 -5.73 -12.21 19.88
C VAL A 78 -6.23 -13.59 19.47
N ALA A 79 -6.05 -13.98 18.20
CA ALA A 79 -6.47 -15.30 17.72
C ALA A 79 -5.73 -16.44 18.45
N ALA A 80 -4.42 -16.30 18.65
CA ALA A 80 -3.61 -17.25 19.40
C ALA A 80 -4.04 -17.34 20.87
N ALA A 81 -4.28 -16.20 21.52
CA ALA A 81 -4.76 -16.15 22.90
C ALA A 81 -6.12 -16.84 23.05
N MET A 82 -7.09 -16.56 22.17
CA MET A 82 -8.41 -17.19 22.20
C MET A 82 -8.32 -18.70 21.96
N THR A 83 -7.46 -19.15 21.04
CA THR A 83 -7.23 -20.57 20.78
C THR A 83 -6.66 -21.27 22.02
N ALA A 84 -5.68 -20.65 22.69
CA ALA A 84 -5.12 -21.18 23.92
C ALA A 84 -6.16 -21.26 25.05
N VAL A 85 -6.98 -20.22 25.22
CA VAL A 85 -8.08 -20.20 26.19
C VAL A 85 -9.06 -21.34 25.93
N VAL A 86 -9.48 -21.56 24.67
CA VAL A 86 -10.36 -22.67 24.30
C VAL A 86 -9.71 -24.02 24.61
N GLY A 87 -8.42 -24.20 24.31
CA GLY A 87 -7.70 -25.44 24.61
C GLY A 87 -7.64 -25.74 26.12
N VAL A 88 -7.41 -24.72 26.96
CA VAL A 88 -7.42 -24.86 28.42
C VAL A 88 -8.82 -25.15 28.94
N LEU A 89 -9.85 -24.46 28.44
CA LEU A 89 -11.23 -24.72 28.84
C LEU A 89 -11.65 -26.15 28.46
N PHE A 90 -11.28 -26.61 27.26
CA PHE A 90 -11.57 -27.97 26.82
C PHE A 90 -10.91 -29.02 27.71
N SER A 91 -9.66 -28.82 28.14
CA SER A 91 -8.95 -29.78 29.00
C SER A 91 -9.51 -29.84 30.43
N LEU A 92 -10.16 -28.78 30.89
CA LEU A 92 -10.76 -28.70 32.23
C LEU A 92 -12.27 -29.03 32.26
N SER A 93 -12.94 -29.07 31.10
CA SER A 93 -14.40 -29.26 31.02
C SER A 93 -14.80 -30.72 31.17
N SER A 94 -15.96 -30.97 31.79
CA SER A 94 -16.54 -32.31 31.84
C SER A 94 -17.23 -32.69 30.52
N PRO A 95 -17.40 -33.99 30.22
CA PRO A 95 -18.09 -34.44 29.01
C PRO A 95 -19.51 -33.89 28.88
N GLU A 96 -20.21 -33.74 30.00
CA GLU A 96 -21.58 -33.22 30.07
C GLU A 96 -21.64 -31.71 29.76
N GLN A 97 -20.64 -30.95 30.21
CA GLN A 97 -20.51 -29.52 29.87
C GLN A 97 -20.22 -29.34 28.38
N LEU A 98 -19.35 -30.17 27.81
CA LEU A 98 -19.04 -30.14 26.37
C LEU A 98 -20.24 -30.53 25.52
N SER A 99 -21.05 -31.52 25.93
CA SER A 99 -22.27 -31.89 25.22
C SER A 99 -23.33 -30.79 25.27
N ASN A 100 -23.48 -30.11 26.41
CA ASN A 100 -24.40 -28.98 26.55
C ASN A 100 -23.97 -27.78 25.68
N PHE A 101 -22.66 -27.51 25.60
CA PHE A 101 -22.12 -26.49 24.71
C PHE A 101 -22.34 -26.84 23.23
N ALA A 102 -22.11 -28.10 22.84
CA ALA A 102 -22.36 -28.57 21.48
C ALA A 102 -23.86 -28.49 21.10
N ALA A 103 -24.76 -28.83 22.04
CA ALA A 103 -26.20 -28.68 21.86
C ALA A 103 -26.60 -27.20 21.69
N ALA A 104 -26.04 -26.30 22.50
CA ALA A 104 -26.24 -24.86 22.35
C ALA A 104 -25.75 -24.36 20.98
N MET A 105 -24.56 -24.78 20.55
CA MET A 105 -24.01 -24.48 19.22
C MET A 105 -24.90 -24.97 18.07
N GLY A 106 -25.43 -26.19 18.20
CA GLY A 106 -26.37 -26.78 17.24
C GLY A 106 -27.70 -26.04 17.15
N SER A 107 -28.17 -25.42 18.23
CA SER A 107 -29.39 -24.59 18.19
C SER A 107 -29.22 -23.25 17.48
N TYR A 108 -28.00 -22.73 17.28
CA TYR A 108 -27.78 -21.51 16.50
C TYR A 108 -27.80 -21.75 14.98
N THR A 109 -27.55 -22.97 14.50
CA THR A 109 -27.56 -23.29 13.06
C THR A 109 -28.96 -23.51 12.49
N SER A 110 -30.00 -23.58 13.34
CA SER A 110 -31.39 -23.85 12.91
C SER A 110 -32.18 -22.59 12.49
N ALA A 111 -31.56 -21.40 12.58
CA ALA A 111 -32.24 -20.11 12.41
C ALA A 111 -31.62 -19.21 11.32
N MET A 112 -30.82 -19.76 10.41
CA MET A 112 -30.37 -19.10 9.17
C MET A 112 -30.91 -19.83 7.94
#